data_AF-A0AAE3MK44-F1
#
_entry.id   AF-A0AAE3MK44-F1
#
_cell.length_a   1.000
_cell.length_b   1.000
_cell.length_c   1.000
_cell.angle_alpha   90.00
_cell.angle_beta   90.00
_cell.angle_gamma   90.00
#
_symmetry.space_group_name_H-M   'P 1'
#
loop_
_entity.id
_entity.type
_entity.pdbx_description
1 polymer ?
#
loop_
_entity_poly.entity_id
_entity_poly.type
_entity_poly.pdbx_seq_one_letter_code
_entity_poly.pdbx_strand_id
1 'polypeptide(L)'
;MRIIPHFYILLLFSASSLHAQIENDKVAHFAIGAFSGAGGAFIASELTDRNRFWTFTGSLAGSLLVGLAKEAIDERNSNNSWDNGDLGATVIGGMAVGITIELISKKDGKRYQNRRNKIISDQNATAAVEFLLMDAEYNRNRLVNINADE
;
A
#
# COMPACT_ATOMS: atom_id res chain seq x y z
N MET A 1 -24.68 23.96 39.55
CA MET A 1 -25.24 22.73 38.97
C MET A 1 -24.18 22.09 38.08
N ARG A 2 -23.61 20.93 38.44
CA ARG A 2 -22.48 20.31 37.72
C ARG A 2 -23.02 19.38 36.62
N ILE A 3 -23.17 19.89 35.41
CA ILE A 3 -23.65 19.17 34.21
C ILE A 3 -22.58 18.30 33.54
N ILE A 4 -21.31 18.58 33.80
CA ILE A 4 -20.15 17.91 33.20
C ILE A 4 -20.10 16.39 33.49
N PRO A 5 -20.34 15.88 34.72
CA PRO A 5 -20.28 14.43 34.96
C PRO A 5 -21.43 13.67 34.28
N HIS A 6 -22.60 14.29 34.12
CA HIS A 6 -23.76 13.66 33.50
C HIS A 6 -23.57 13.49 31.98
N PHE A 7 -22.94 14.46 31.33
CA PHE A 7 -22.58 14.37 29.91
C PHE A 7 -21.56 13.26 29.64
N TYR A 8 -20.57 13.09 30.52
CA TYR A 8 -19.57 12.03 30.41
C TYR A 8 -20.17 10.62 30.59
N ILE A 9 -21.12 10.47 31.52
CA ILE A 9 -21.83 9.20 31.74
C ILE A 9 -22.75 8.87 30.56
N LEU A 10 -23.45 9.86 29.98
CA LEU A 10 -24.26 9.68 28.77
C LEU A 10 -23.40 9.25 27.56
N LEU A 11 -22.23 9.87 27.39
CA LEU A 11 -21.27 9.53 26.33
C LEU A 11 -20.77 8.08 26.49
N LEU A 12 -20.37 7.69 27.70
CA LEU A 12 -19.90 6.33 27.99
C LEU A 12 -21.01 5.27 27.81
N PHE A 13 -22.25 5.58 28.19
CA PHE A 13 -23.40 4.68 28.02
C PHE A 13 -23.82 4.52 26.55
N SER A 14 -23.64 5.56 25.72
CA SER A 14 -23.86 5.46 24.27
C SER A 14 -22.79 4.62 23.55
N ALA A 15 -21.56 4.59 24.09
CA ALA A 15 -20.47 3.80 23.52
C ALA A 15 -20.61 2.28 23.75
N SER A 16 -21.24 1.86 24.85
CA SER A 16 -21.50 0.44 25.14
C SER A 16 -22.53 -0.21 24.19
N SER A 17 -23.36 0.59 23.52
CA SER A 17 -24.39 0.11 22.58
C SER A 17 -23.85 -0.20 21.18
N LEU A 18 -22.58 0.14 20.88
CA LEU A 18 -21.98 -0.04 19.56
C LEU A 18 -21.52 -1.48 19.27
N HIS A 19 -21.34 -2.32 20.29
CA HIS A 19 -20.69 -3.62 20.16
C HIS A 19 -21.64 -4.80 19.86
N ALA A 20 -22.94 -4.57 19.72
CA ALA A 20 -23.94 -5.66 19.64
C ALA A 20 -24.89 -5.62 18.42
N GLN A 21 -24.67 -4.75 17.42
CA GLN A 21 -25.59 -4.60 16.28
C GLN A 21 -24.91 -4.59 14.89
N ILE A 22 -23.63 -4.97 14.79
CA ILE A 22 -23.03 -5.16 13.47
C ILE A 22 -23.43 -6.56 13.00
N GLU A 23 -24.30 -6.60 12.00
CA GLU A 23 -24.69 -7.82 11.31
C GLU A 23 -23.45 -8.58 10.84
N ASN A 24 -23.40 -9.89 11.09
CA ASN A 24 -22.23 -10.73 10.76
C ASN A 24 -21.83 -10.62 9.28
N ASP A 25 -22.81 -10.38 8.41
CA ASP A 25 -22.59 -10.18 6.98
C ASP A 25 -21.73 -8.93 6.71
N LYS A 26 -22.02 -7.83 7.38
CA LYS A 26 -21.26 -6.56 7.27
C LYS A 26 -19.83 -6.70 7.77
N VAL A 27 -19.59 -7.58 8.74
CA VAL A 27 -18.23 -7.92 9.18
C VAL A 27 -17.46 -8.64 8.07
N ALA A 28 -18.11 -9.56 7.35
CA ALA A 28 -17.50 -10.25 6.21
C ALA A 28 -17.20 -9.27 5.07
N HIS A 29 -18.13 -8.37 4.73
CA HIS A 29 -17.91 -7.32 3.74
C HIS A 29 -16.76 -6.38 4.12
N PHE A 30 -16.70 -5.95 5.38
CA PHE A 30 -15.56 -5.19 5.90
C PHE A 30 -14.24 -5.94 5.76
N ALA A 31 -14.20 -7.24 6.09
CA ALA A 31 -13.01 -8.05 5.97
C ALA A 31 -12.56 -8.20 4.50
N ILE A 32 -13.49 -8.47 3.57
CA ILE A 32 -13.22 -8.52 2.13
C ILE A 32 -12.68 -7.18 1.65
N GLY A 33 -13.27 -6.08 2.11
CA GLY A 33 -12.83 -4.72 1.88
C GLY A 33 -11.40 -4.45 2.35
N ALA A 34 -11.06 -4.89 3.55
CA ALA A 34 -9.73 -4.79 4.12
C ALA A 34 -8.69 -5.58 3.30
N PHE A 35 -9.00 -6.83 2.92
CA PHE A 35 -8.10 -7.65 2.10
C PHE A 35 -7.88 -7.09 0.69
N SER A 36 -8.97 -6.75 0.00
CA SER A 36 -8.91 -6.15 -1.34
C SER A 36 -8.23 -4.78 -1.32
N GLY A 37 -8.48 -3.97 -0.28
CA GLY A 37 -7.79 -2.72 -0.04
C GLY A 37 -6.29 -2.90 0.25
N ALA A 38 -5.88 -3.97 0.95
CA ALA A 38 -4.46 -4.29 1.11
C ALA A 38 -3.80 -4.60 -0.24
N GLY A 39 -4.48 -5.39 -1.08
CA GLY A 39 -4.00 -5.72 -2.43
C GLY A 39 -3.87 -4.49 -3.33
N GLY A 40 -4.89 -3.63 -3.36
CA GLY A 40 -4.86 -2.37 -4.10
C GLY A 40 -3.76 -1.42 -3.61
N ALA A 41 -3.56 -1.32 -2.30
CA ALA A 41 -2.47 -0.55 -1.71
C ALA A 41 -1.09 -1.10 -2.12
N PHE A 42 -0.92 -2.42 -2.11
CA PHE A 42 0.32 -3.07 -2.52
C PHE A 42 0.67 -2.75 -3.97
N ILE A 43 -0.27 -2.96 -4.90
CA ILE A 43 -0.08 -2.66 -6.33
C ILE A 43 0.26 -1.18 -6.53
N ALA A 44 -0.52 -0.27 -5.93
CA ALA A 44 -0.26 1.15 -6.07
C ALA A 44 1.10 1.56 -5.48
N SER A 45 1.51 0.95 -4.36
CA SER A 45 2.80 1.23 -3.74
C SER A 45 3.97 0.81 -4.62
N GLU A 46 3.84 -0.28 -5.38
CA GLU A 46 4.88 -0.74 -6.30
C GLU A 46 4.96 0.16 -7.55
N LEU A 47 3.80 0.55 -8.09
CA LEU A 47 3.73 1.39 -9.29
C LEU A 47 4.14 2.85 -9.05
N THR A 48 4.10 3.32 -7.80
CA THR A 48 4.28 4.75 -7.47
C THR A 48 5.43 5.00 -6.52
N ASP A 49 6.43 4.11 -6.49
CA ASP A 49 7.60 4.25 -5.63
C ASP A 49 7.27 4.44 -4.14
N ARG A 50 6.22 3.77 -3.68
CA ARG A 50 5.67 3.83 -2.32
C ARG A 50 5.16 5.21 -1.96
N ASN A 51 4.62 5.96 -2.93
CA ASN A 51 3.92 7.19 -2.67
C ASN A 51 2.68 6.91 -1.79
N ARG A 52 2.59 7.63 -0.67
CA ARG A 52 1.59 7.38 0.38
C ARG A 52 0.18 7.72 -0.10
N PHE A 53 0.03 8.82 -0.84
CA PHE A 53 -1.26 9.23 -1.43
C PHE A 53 -1.78 8.17 -2.40
N TRP A 54 -0.89 7.64 -3.26
CA TRP A 54 -1.25 6.60 -4.21
C TRP A 54 -1.47 5.25 -3.55
N THR A 55 -0.72 4.91 -2.51
CA THR A 55 -0.92 3.68 -1.72
C THR A 55 -2.29 3.69 -1.03
N PHE A 56 -2.66 4.81 -0.39
CA PHE A 56 -3.98 4.97 0.23
C PHE A 56 -5.10 4.94 -0.81
N THR A 57 -4.96 5.69 -1.90
CA THR A 57 -5.93 5.72 -3.00
C THR A 57 -6.09 4.34 -3.63
N GLY A 58 -5.01 3.59 -3.81
CA GLY A 58 -5.04 2.21 -4.28
C GLY A 58 -5.81 1.30 -3.34
N SER A 59 -5.71 1.52 -2.03
CA SER A 59 -6.51 0.81 -1.03
C SER A 59 -8.01 1.07 -1.16
N LEU A 60 -8.39 2.35 -1.25
CA LEU A 60 -9.78 2.74 -1.47
C LEU A 60 -10.32 2.17 -2.80
N ALA A 61 -9.58 2.35 -3.88
CA ALA A 61 -9.97 1.88 -5.21
C ALA A 61 -10.12 0.35 -5.25
N GLY A 62 -9.18 -0.40 -4.66
CA GLY A 62 -9.24 -1.85 -4.60
C GLY A 62 -10.50 -2.36 -3.89
N SER A 63 -10.82 -1.79 -2.72
CA SER A 63 -12.02 -2.15 -1.97
C SER A 63 -13.32 -1.74 -2.67
N LEU A 64 -13.36 -0.56 -3.28
CA LEU A 64 -14.52 -0.09 -4.05
C LEU A 64 -14.78 -0.98 -5.27
N LEU A 65 -13.75 -1.33 -6.03
CA LEU A 65 -13.89 -2.19 -7.21
C LEU A 65 -14.42 -3.58 -6.84
N VAL A 66 -13.89 -4.18 -5.77
CA VAL A 66 -14.36 -5.48 -5.30
C VAL A 66 -15.79 -5.41 -4.75
N GLY A 67 -16.13 -4.36 -3.99
CA GLY A 67 -17.49 -4.14 -3.51
C GLY A 67 -18.49 -3.99 -4.66
N LEU A 68 -18.19 -3.11 -5.63
CA LEU A 68 -19.04 -2.93 -6.81
C LEU A 68 -19.19 -4.22 -7.62
N ALA A 69 -18.12 -5.00 -7.77
CA ALA A 69 -18.16 -6.28 -8.47
C ALA A 69 -19.04 -7.31 -7.75
N LYS A 70 -18.96 -7.40 -6.41
CA LYS A 70 -19.77 -8.32 -5.61
C LYS A 70 -21.26 -7.96 -5.69
N GLU A 71 -21.60 -6.70 -5.44
CA GLU A 71 -22.99 -6.23 -5.50
C GLU A 71 -23.60 -6.41 -6.91
N ALA A 72 -22.82 -6.13 -7.96
CA ALA A 72 -23.27 -6.31 -9.35
C ALA A 72 -23.47 -7.79 -9.75
N ILE A 73 -22.78 -8.72 -9.10
CA ILE A 73 -22.99 -10.17 -9.29
C ILE A 73 -24.21 -10.61 -8.48
N ASP A 74 -24.36 -10.13 -7.25
CA ASP A 74 -25.44 -10.52 -6.35
C ASP A 74 -26.80 -10.02 -6.85
N GLU A 75 -26.88 -8.82 -7.45
CA GLU A 75 -28.09 -8.28 -8.09
C GLU A 75 -28.61 -9.16 -9.26
N ARG A 76 -27.74 -9.98 -9.88
CA ARG A 76 -28.15 -10.89 -10.96
C ARG A 76 -28.83 -12.16 -10.45
N ASN A 77 -28.73 -12.45 -9.16
CA ASN A 77 -29.35 -13.62 -8.55
C ASN A 77 -30.77 -13.26 -8.08
N SER A 78 -31.77 -14.06 -8.44
CA SER A 78 -33.20 -13.75 -8.15
C SER A 78 -33.54 -13.59 -6.67
N ASN A 79 -32.65 -14.02 -5.77
CA ASN A 79 -32.83 -14.00 -4.33
C ASN A 79 -31.96 -12.96 -3.60
N ASN A 80 -31.09 -12.23 -4.32
CA ASN A 80 -30.25 -11.19 -3.73
C ASN A 80 -30.45 -9.88 -4.48
N SER A 81 -30.46 -8.78 -3.73
CA SER A 81 -30.53 -7.42 -4.26
C SER A 81 -29.28 -6.67 -3.89
N TRP A 82 -28.93 -5.68 -4.70
CA TRP A 82 -27.90 -4.70 -4.38
C TRP A 82 -28.09 -4.07 -2.99
N ASP A 83 -27.08 -4.16 -2.12
CA ASP A 83 -27.06 -3.47 -0.82
C ASP A 83 -25.92 -2.44 -0.72
N ASN A 84 -26.31 -1.17 -0.58
CA ASN A 84 -25.37 -0.08 -0.34
C ASN A 84 -24.66 -0.20 1.02
N GLY A 85 -25.27 -0.89 2.00
CA GLY A 85 -24.67 -1.17 3.30
C GLY A 85 -23.45 -2.06 3.19
N ASP A 86 -23.53 -3.09 2.35
CA ASP A 86 -22.49 -4.06 2.09
C ASP A 86 -21.35 -3.48 1.25
N LEU A 87 -21.68 -2.69 0.23
CA LEU A 87 -20.71 -1.87 -0.50
C LEU A 87 -19.98 -0.92 0.46
N GLY A 88 -20.73 -0.23 1.32
CA GLY A 88 -20.19 0.70 2.31
C GLY A 88 -19.26 0.02 3.29
N ALA A 89 -19.65 -1.13 3.84
CA ALA A 89 -18.82 -1.93 4.74
C ALA A 89 -17.50 -2.35 4.05
N THR A 90 -17.58 -2.77 2.79
CA THR A 90 -16.40 -3.12 1.97
C THR A 90 -15.46 -1.93 1.80
N VAL A 91 -15.98 -0.76 1.43
CA VAL A 91 -15.16 0.46 1.26
C VAL A 91 -14.52 0.90 2.58
N ILE A 92 -15.26 0.83 3.70
CA ILE A 92 -14.74 1.19 5.03
C ILE A 92 -13.62 0.22 5.45
N GLY A 93 -13.74 -1.07 5.13
CA GLY A 93 -12.66 -2.05 5.32
C GLY A 93 -11.37 -1.65 4.61
N GLY A 94 -11.47 -1.27 3.33
CA GLY A 94 -10.32 -0.79 2.55
C GLY A 94 -9.74 0.50 3.10
N MET A 95 -10.60 1.45 3.48
CA MET A 95 -10.18 2.70 4.11
C MET A 95 -9.40 2.48 5.40
N ALA A 96 -9.87 1.58 6.27
CA ALA A 96 -9.22 1.26 7.54
C ALA A 96 -7.81 0.68 7.32
N VAL A 97 -7.65 -0.22 6.35
CA VAL A 97 -6.34 -0.77 5.98
C VAL A 97 -5.45 0.30 5.34
N GLY A 98 -5.99 1.13 4.44
CA GLY A 98 -5.25 2.24 3.83
C GLY A 98 -4.66 3.20 4.87
N ILE A 99 -5.46 3.60 5.86
CA ILE A 99 -5.00 4.43 6.99
C ILE A 99 -3.90 3.71 7.79
N THR A 100 -4.10 2.42 8.07
CA THR A 100 -3.13 1.60 8.81
C THR A 100 -1.78 1.53 8.08
N ILE A 101 -1.80 1.26 6.77
CA ILE A 101 -0.60 1.22 5.93
C ILE A 101 0.06 2.60 5.89
N GLU A 102 -0.71 3.68 5.76
CA GLU A 102 -0.17 5.03 5.77
C GLU A 102 0.58 5.30 7.08
N LEU A 103 -0.05 5.03 8.23
CA LEU A 103 0.54 5.25 9.56
C LEU A 103 1.86 4.48 9.74
N ILE A 104 1.91 3.21 9.35
CA ILE A 104 3.11 2.38 9.47
C ILE A 104 4.20 2.83 8.48
N SER A 105 3.83 3.11 7.23
CA SER A 105 4.78 3.50 6.16
C SER A 105 5.47 4.84 6.42
N LYS A 106 4.94 5.69 7.31
CA LYS A 106 5.57 6.94 7.76
C LYS A 106 6.99 6.71 8.30
N LYS A 107 7.20 5.57 8.96
CA LYS A 107 8.45 5.22 9.64
C LYS A 107 9.48 4.60 8.69
N ASP A 108 9.02 3.91 7.65
CA ASP A 108 9.87 3.07 6.80
C ASP A 108 10.30 3.72 5.49
N GLY A 109 9.58 4.74 5.00
CA GLY A 109 9.86 5.41 3.72
C GLY A 109 11.30 5.96 3.61
N LYS A 110 11.80 6.62 4.67
CA LYS A 110 13.17 7.17 4.70
C LYS A 110 14.25 6.06 4.66
N ARG A 111 14.00 4.94 5.33
CA ARG A 111 14.94 3.81 5.36
C ARG A 111 15.00 3.09 4.00
N TYR A 112 13.86 2.99 3.32
CA TYR A 112 13.81 2.38 2.00
C TYR A 112 14.51 3.23 0.94
N GLN A 113 14.24 4.54 0.90
CA GLN A 113 14.93 5.46 -0.03
C GLN A 113 16.46 5.44 0.17
N ASN A 114 16.92 5.48 1.42
CA ASN A 114 18.36 5.42 1.71
C ASN A 114 19.00 4.10 1.24
N ARG A 115 18.31 2.96 1.43
CA ARG A 115 18.80 1.66 0.93
C ARG A 115 18.84 1.61 -0.59
N ARG A 116 17.79 2.10 -1.27
CA ARG A 116 17.71 2.13 -2.73
C ARG A 116 18.82 2.99 -3.33
N ASN A 117 19.04 4.18 -2.78
CA ASN A 117 20.10 5.10 -3.21
C ASN A 117 21.49 4.50 -2.99
N LYS A 118 21.68 3.77 -1.88
CA LYS A 118 22.94 3.04 -1.65
C LYS A 118 23.19 1.98 -2.72
N ILE A 119 22.19 1.15 -3.04
CA ILE A 119 22.31 0.11 -4.08
C ILE A 119 22.69 0.75 -5.43
N ILE A 120 22.01 1.83 -5.82
CA ILE A 120 22.31 2.55 -7.06
C ILE A 120 23.73 3.12 -7.04
N SER A 121 24.15 3.72 -5.92
CA SER A 121 25.51 4.23 -5.75
C SER A 121 26.56 3.12 -5.87
N ASP A 122 26.31 1.97 -5.24
CA ASP A 122 27.21 0.81 -5.28
C ASP A 122 27.31 0.26 -6.72
N GLN A 123 26.19 0.16 -7.45
CA GLN A 123 26.17 -0.25 -8.86
C GLN A 123 26.94 0.70 -9.77
N ASN A 124 26.77 2.01 -9.59
CA ASN A 124 27.49 3.02 -10.36
C ASN A 124 29.00 2.97 -10.09
N ALA A 125 29.40 2.71 -8.84
CA ALA A 125 30.80 2.55 -8.48
C ALA A 125 31.40 1.29 -9.14
N THR A 126 30.68 0.16 -9.14
CA THR A 126 31.13 -1.06 -9.82
C THR A 126 31.28 -0.85 -11.32
N ALA A 127 30.29 -0.23 -11.97
CA ALA A 127 30.34 0.07 -13.40
C ALA A 127 31.51 1.00 -13.76
N ALA A 128 31.81 2.00 -12.90
CA ALA A 128 32.96 2.88 -13.11
C ALA A 128 34.30 2.13 -12.98
N VAL A 129 34.41 1.19 -12.05
CA VAL A 129 35.62 0.34 -11.91
C VAL A 129 35.79 -0.57 -13.12
N GLU A 130 34.72 -1.23 -13.58
CA GLU A 130 34.77 -2.06 -14.79
C GLU A 130 35.18 -1.26 -16.02
N PHE A 131 34.66 -0.05 -16.18
CA PHE A 131 35.03 0.85 -17.27
C PHE A 131 36.52 1.24 -17.21
N LEU A 132 37.04 1.60 -16.03
CA LEU A 132 38.46 1.94 -15.84
C LEU A 132 39.39 0.76 -16.10
N LEU A 133 39.00 -0.44 -15.67
CA LEU A 133 39.77 -1.66 -15.94
C LEU A 133 39.81 -1.98 -17.44
N MET A 134 38.68 -1.82 -18.14
CA MET A 134 38.61 -1.99 -19.59
C MET A 134 39.52 -1.02 -20.33
N ASP A 135 39.55 0.26 -19.93
CA ASP A 135 40.45 1.26 -20.54
C ASP A 135 41.94 0.96 -20.26
N ALA A 136 42.25 0.53 -19.04
CA ALA A 136 43.62 0.15 -18.67
C ALA A 136 44.10 -1.09 -19.44
N GLU A 137 43.24 -2.08 -19.65
CA GLU A 137 43.55 -3.29 -20.41
C GLU A 137 43.72 -2.98 -21.90
N TYR A 138 42.86 -2.13 -22.46
CA TYR A 138 42.99 -1.63 -23.82
C TYR A 138 44.34 -0.92 -24.03
N ASN A 139 44.68 0.01 -23.15
CA ASN A 139 45.95 0.74 -23.21
C ASN A 139 47.16 -0.19 -23.05
N ARG A 140 47.10 -1.16 -22.13
CA ARG A 140 48.16 -2.17 -21.98
C ARG A 140 48.39 -2.95 -23.27
N ASN A 141 47.32 -3.48 -23.88
CA ASN A 141 47.41 -4.27 -25.11
C ASN A 141 47.94 -3.45 -26.29
N ARG A 142 47.56 -2.17 -26.38
CA ARG A 142 48.11 -1.24 -27.37
C ARG A 142 49.63 -1.06 -27.21
N LEU A 143 50.10 -0.87 -25.98
CA LEU A 143 51.53 -0.69 -25.70
C LEU A 143 52.35 -1.96 -25.99
N VAL A 144 51.81 -3.15 -25.68
CA VAL A 144 52.46 -4.42 -26.03
C VAL A 144 52.59 -4.58 -27.54
N ASN A 145 51.55 -4.25 -28.30
CA ASN A 145 51.60 -4.36 -29.77
C ASN A 145 52.61 -3.39 -30.39
N ILE A 146 52.73 -2.16 -29.88
CA ILE A 146 53.74 -1.19 -30.37
C ILE A 146 55.16 -1.71 -30.14
N ASN A 147 55.44 -2.31 -28.98
CA ASN A 147 56.77 -2.83 -28.66
C ASN A 147 57.10 -4.17 -29.34
N ALA A 148 56.12 -4.84 -29.95
CA ALA A 148 56.33 -6.09 -30.69
C ALA A 148 56.73 -5.85 -32.16
N ASP A 149 56.56 -4.63 -32.64
CA ASP A 149 56.87 -4.21 -34.02
C ASP A 149 58.23 -3.47 -34.15
N GLU A 150 58.98 -3.30 -33.04
CA GLU A 150 60.38 -2.81 -32.99
C GLU A 150 61.39 -3.95 -32.89
#